data_AF-A0A0G3H3Q4-F1
#
_entry.id   AF-A0A0G3H3Q4-F1
#
_cell.length_a   1.000
_cell.length_b   1.000
_cell.length_c   1.000
_cell.angle_alpha   90.00
_cell.angle_beta   90.00
_cell.angle_gamma   90.00
#
_symmetry.space_group_name_H-M   'P 1'
#
loop_
_entity.id
_entity.type
_entity.pdbx_description
1 polymer ?
#
loop_
_entity_poly.entity_id
_entity_poly.type
_entity_poly.pdbx_seq_one_letter_code
_entity_poly.pdbx_strand_id
1 'polypeptide(L)'
;MTQKNNRLADTIRKPKVKTSSTTVKDTLQVEENKRTRRTTIYLNADIWQQLKIATIEDGTNLSHLIEQLATDYLEKRKKTSKR
;
A
#
# COMPACT_ATOMS: atom_id res chain seq x y z
N MET A 1 14.70 -9.74 26.67
CA MET A 1 14.61 -8.27 26.53
C MET A 1 15.30 -7.87 25.23
N THR A 2 14.58 -7.84 24.12
CA THR A 2 15.12 -7.48 22.80
C THR A 2 15.41 -5.98 22.77
N GLN A 3 16.69 -5.60 22.74
CA GLN A 3 17.10 -4.20 22.64
C GLN A 3 16.61 -3.62 21.31
N LYS A 4 15.60 -2.75 21.37
CA LYS A 4 15.12 -2.00 20.21
C LYS A 4 16.14 -0.90 19.91
N ASN A 5 17.08 -1.21 19.01
CA ASN A 5 18.09 -0.28 18.53
C ASN A 5 17.43 0.82 17.70
N ASN A 6 16.90 1.85 18.37
CA ASN A 6 16.33 3.03 17.75
C ASN A 6 17.48 3.92 17.24
N ARG A 7 18.13 3.51 16.14
CA ARG A 7 19.29 4.21 15.60
C ARG A 7 18.83 5.51 14.95
N LEU A 8 19.43 6.63 15.37
CA LEU A 8 19.27 7.94 14.72
C LEU A 8 19.55 7.87 13.20
N ALA A 9 20.38 6.92 12.76
CA ALA A 9 20.63 6.62 11.36
C ALA A 9 19.36 6.29 10.55
N ASP A 10 18.34 5.68 11.16
CA ASP A 10 17.08 5.34 10.48
C ASP A 10 16.15 6.57 10.32
N THR A 11 16.38 7.63 11.09
CA THR A 11 15.63 8.91 10.99
C THR A 11 16.33 9.96 10.14
N ILE A 12 17.63 9.81 9.88
CA ILE A 12 18.36 10.71 8.99
C ILE A 12 17.93 10.44 7.54
N ARG A 13 17.22 11.41 6.96
CA ARG A 13 16.73 11.36 5.57
C ARG A 13 17.95 11.24 4.63
N LYS A 14 18.09 10.10 3.94
CA LYS A 14 19.15 9.91 2.94
C LYS A 14 19.06 11.02 1.88
N PRO A 15 20.19 11.64 1.48
CA PRO A 15 20.17 12.66 0.44
C PRO A 15 19.60 12.05 -0.84
N LYS A 16 18.58 12.71 -1.41
CA LYS A 16 17.93 12.27 -2.65
C LYS A 16 18.98 12.29 -3.76
N VAL A 17 19.29 11.12 -4.32
CA VAL A 17 20.13 11.00 -5.51
C VAL A 17 19.51 11.88 -6.60
N LYS A 18 20.30 12.80 -7.18
CA LYS A 18 19.85 13.66 -8.27
C LYS A 18 19.49 12.76 -9.46
N THR A 19 18.21 12.63 -9.76
CA THR A 19 17.73 11.89 -10.94
C THR A 19 18.04 12.69 -12.19
N SER A 20 18.53 12.01 -13.23
CA SER A 20 18.71 12.58 -14.57
C SER A 20 17.38 13.10 -15.13
N SER A 21 17.49 14.08 -16.03
CA SER A 21 16.34 14.68 -16.74
C SER A 21 15.48 13.62 -17.41
N THR A 22 14.16 13.67 -17.17
CA THR A 22 13.18 12.77 -17.79
C THR A 22 12.80 13.31 -19.17
N THR A 23 12.67 12.42 -20.17
CA THR A 23 12.29 12.80 -21.54
C THR A 23 10.79 13.11 -21.61
N VAL A 24 10.38 14.04 -22.46
CA VAL A 24 8.96 14.45 -22.62
C VAL A 24 8.05 13.25 -22.95
N LYS A 25 8.55 12.27 -23.70
CA LYS A 25 7.83 11.03 -24.04
C LYS A 25 7.49 10.18 -22.81
N ASP A 26 8.37 10.14 -21.81
CA ASP A 26 8.18 9.35 -20.58
C ASP A 26 7.18 10.03 -19.62
N THR A 27 7.10 11.36 -19.63
CA THR A 27 6.08 12.12 -18.88
C THR A 27 4.66 11.96 -19.43
N LEU A 28 4.52 11.67 -20.72
CA LEU A 28 3.22 11.49 -21.37
C LEU A 28 2.67 10.06 -21.24
N GLN A 29 3.47 9.13 -20.70
CA GLN A 29 3.10 7.73 -20.48
C GLN A 29 2.70 7.40 -19.03
N VAL A 30 2.58 8.40 -18.15
CA VAL A 30 2.02 8.19 -16.80
C VAL A 30 0.50 8.24 -16.96
N GLU A 31 -0.28 7.19 -16.66
CA GLU A 31 -0.60 6.73 -15.32
C GLU A 31 -1.07 5.25 -15.35
N GLU A 32 -0.16 4.29 -15.16
CA GLU A 32 -0.56 3.01 -14.61
C GLU A 32 -1.03 3.25 -13.17
N ASN A 33 -2.33 3.36 -12.93
CA ASN A 33 -3.05 3.38 -11.64
C ASN A 33 -2.15 3.33 -10.40
N LYS A 34 -1.38 4.40 -10.13
CA LYS A 34 -0.49 4.40 -8.97
C LYS A 34 -1.37 4.59 -7.75
N ARG A 35 -1.15 3.77 -6.72
CA ARG A 35 -1.75 3.97 -5.39
C ARG A 35 -1.21 5.28 -4.79
N THR A 36 -1.87 6.39 -5.09
CA THR A 36 -1.42 7.74 -4.73
C THR A 36 -1.82 8.15 -3.32
N ARG A 37 -2.91 7.57 -2.79
CA ARG A 37 -3.46 7.93 -1.49
C ARG A 37 -3.06 6.91 -0.42
N ARG A 38 -2.59 7.40 0.72
CA ARG A 38 -2.34 6.61 1.93
C ARG A 38 -3.41 6.95 2.96
N THR A 39 -4.00 5.92 3.55
CA THR A 39 -5.07 6.06 4.54
C THR A 39 -4.70 5.26 5.78
N THR A 40 -4.89 5.87 6.95
CA THR A 40 -4.78 5.15 8.23
C THR A 40 -6.16 4.60 8.58
N ILE A 41 -6.21 3.33 8.94
CA ILE A 41 -7.44 2.65 9.37
C ILE A 41 -7.22 2.01 10.73
N TYR A 42 -8.29 1.89 11.50
CA TYR A 42 -8.29 1.14 12.75
C TYR A 42 -8.87 -0.25 12.50
N LEU A 43 -8.17 -1.26 13.00
CA LEU A 43 -8.55 -2.66 12.90
C LEU A 43 -8.38 -3.31 14.28
N ASN A 44 -9.16 -4.34 14.55
CA ASN A 44 -8.95 -5.17 15.73
C ASN A 44 -7.58 -5.85 15.64
N ALA A 45 -6.93 -6.06 16.79
CA ALA A 45 -5.58 -6.61 16.86
C ALA A 45 -5.48 -8.00 16.19
N ASP A 46 -6.48 -8.84 16.40
CA ASP A 46 -6.56 -10.19 15.81
C ASP A 46 -6.67 -10.12 14.27
N ILE A 47 -7.60 -9.32 13.76
CA ILE A 47 -7.78 -9.10 12.31
C ILE A 47 -6.48 -8.57 11.67
N TRP A 48 -5.82 -7.62 12.33
CA TRP A 48 -4.54 -7.08 11.86
C TRP A 48 -3.46 -8.15 11.74
N GLN A 49 -3.39 -9.06 12.71
CA GLN A 49 -2.42 -10.16 12.69
C GLN A 49 -2.74 -11.15 11.57
N GLN A 50 -4.00 -11.55 11.42
CA GLN A 50 -4.42 -12.47 10.38
C GLN A 50 -4.17 -11.91 8.98
N LEU A 51 -4.51 -10.64 8.75
CA LEU A 51 -4.23 -9.97 7.47
C LEU A 51 -2.74 -9.93 7.15
N LYS A 52 -1.89 -9.70 8.15
CA LYS A 52 -0.44 -9.74 7.94
C LYS A 52 0.05 -11.12 7.53
N ILE A 53 -0.39 -12.17 8.22
CA ILE A 53 -0.01 -13.55 7.91
C ILE A 53 -0.42 -13.88 6.46
N ALA A 54 -1.68 -13.61 6.10
CA ALA A 54 -2.19 -13.83 4.75
C ALA A 54 -1.34 -13.10 3.69
N THR A 55 -0.97 -11.83 3.92
CA THR A 55 -0.15 -11.09 2.94
C THR A 55 1.26 -11.68 2.76
N ILE A 56 1.82 -12.30 3.81
CA ILE A 56 3.13 -12.97 3.74
C ILE A 56 2.99 -14.27 2.93
N GLU A 57 1.96 -15.06 3.20
CA GLU A 57 1.67 -16.32 2.51
C GLU A 57 1.41 -16.10 1.02
N ASP A 58 0.65 -15.06 0.68
CA ASP A 58 0.31 -14.71 -0.71
C ASP A 58 1.47 -14.02 -1.46
N GLY A 59 2.56 -13.67 -0.77
CA GLY A 59 3.65 -12.87 -1.35
C GLY A 59 3.20 -11.48 -1.80
N THR A 60 2.11 -10.96 -1.24
CA THR A 60 1.52 -9.67 -1.60
C THR A 60 1.79 -8.63 -0.51
N ASN A 61 1.20 -7.44 -0.65
CA ASN A 61 1.20 -6.44 0.40
C ASN A 61 -0.20 -6.16 0.89
N LEU A 62 -0.29 -5.72 2.14
CA LEU A 62 -1.55 -5.41 2.79
C LEU A 62 -2.41 -4.40 2.02
N SER A 63 -1.78 -3.39 1.41
CA SER A 63 -2.49 -2.41 0.61
C SER A 63 -3.20 -3.04 -0.58
N HIS A 64 -2.60 -4.06 -1.21
CA HIS A 64 -3.20 -4.79 -2.31
C HIS A 64 -4.38 -5.63 -1.85
N LEU A 65 -4.22 -6.36 -0.74
CA LEU A 65 -5.29 -7.17 -0.17
C LEU A 65 -6.51 -6.31 0.22
N ILE A 66 -6.29 -5.17 0.88
CA ILE A 66 -7.36 -4.25 1.26
C ILE A 66 -8.05 -3.66 0.02
N GLU A 67 -7.29 -3.32 -1.03
CA GLU A 67 -7.85 -2.80 -2.27
C GLU A 67 -8.72 -3.84 -3.00
N GLN A 68 -8.30 -5.11 -3.02
CA GLN A 68 -9.11 -6.20 -3.57
C GLN A 68 -10.41 -6.37 -2.76
N LEU A 69 -10.33 -6.44 -1.43
CA LEU A 69 -11.50 -6.54 -0.57
C LEU A 69 -12.48 -5.38 -0.77
N ALA A 70 -11.97 -4.15 -0.91
CA ALA A 70 -12.79 -2.97 -1.17
C ALA A 70 -13.45 -3.03 -2.56
N THR A 71 -12.72 -3.48 -3.58
CA THR A 71 -13.22 -3.61 -4.95
C THR A 71 -14.35 -4.63 -5.01
N ASP A 72 -14.14 -5.82 -4.43
CA ASP A 72 -15.13 -6.89 -4.37
C ASP A 72 -16.42 -6.44 -3.67
N TYR A 73 -16.27 -5.71 -2.56
CA TYR A 73 -17.41 -5.17 -1.82
C TYR A 73 -18.22 -4.18 -2.67
N LEU A 74 -17.53 -3.24 -3.34
CA LEU A 74 -18.17 -2.23 -4.20
C LEU A 74 -18.87 -2.86 -5.41
N GLU A 75 -18.27 -3.88 -6.03
CA GLU A 75 -18.88 -4.61 -7.13
C GLU A 75 -20.14 -5.36 -6.71
N LYS A 76 -20.08 -6.08 -5.59
CA LYS A 76 -21.25 -6.77 -5.01
C LYS A 76 -22.38 -5.77 -4.76
N ARG A 77 -22.09 -4.63 -4.14
CA ARG A 77 -23.08 -3.58 -3.86
C ARG A 77 -23.73 -3.02 -5.14
N LYS A 78 -22.94 -2.79 -6.20
CA LYS A 78 -23.46 -2.32 -7.50
C LYS A 78 -24.42 -3.33 -8.13
N LYS A 79 -24.14 -4.64 -8.01
CA LYS A 79 -25.00 -5.69 -8.53
C LYS A 79 -26.34 -5.74 -7.79
N THR A 80 -26.34 -5.58 -6.47
CA THR A 80 -27.57 -5.57 -5.66
C THR A 80 -28.43 -4.35 -5.90
N SER A 81 -27.83 -3.18 -6.16
CA SER A 81 -28.56 -1.92 -6.39
C SER A 81 -29.21 -1.81 -7.79
N LYS A 82 -28.87 -2.70 -8.72
CA LYS A 82 -29.42 -2.72 -10.10
C LYS A 82 -30.64 -3.64 -10.25
N ARG A 83 -31.07 -4.30 -9.17
CA ARG A 83 -32.33 -5.04 -9.09
C ARG A 83 -33.35 -4.19 -8.35
#